data_AF-A0A434D473-F1
#
_entry.id   AF-A0A434D473-F1
#
_cell.length_a   1.000
_cell.length_b   1.000
_cell.length_c   1.000
_cell.angle_alpha   90.00
_cell.angle_beta   90.00
_cell.angle_gamma   90.00
#
_symmetry.space_group_name_H-M   'P 1'
#
loop_
_entity.id
_entity.type
_entity.pdbx_description
1 polymer ?
#
loop_
_entity_poly.entity_id
_entity_poly.type
_entity_poly.pdbx_seq_one_letter_code
_entity_poly.pdbx_strand_id
1 'polypeptide(L)'
;YAYNNQVPGPTLRVTEGDRVRINVTNRLPESTTVHWHGMILPNEMDGPAEITQAPIKPGETYSYEYSVGQHGSYFYHTHDHVDRQQSLGLYGALIIDPSNPADDIPADLEYTVQLQEWLKREWLTYPSMPMEGGFPNFFTINGKSYPETDTIRIKVGQTLKVRFVGSHTTAIHPMHIHGGPFQVAAVDGITRAAGKKSAAAIAWPASSWARSPS
;
A
#
# COMPACT_ATOMS: atom_id res chain seq x y z
N TYR A 1 -11.09 -6.58 -10.47
CA TYR A 1 -11.04 -5.58 -9.40
C TYR A 1 -9.73 -4.83 -9.53
N ALA A 2 -9.78 -3.58 -9.95
CA ALA A 2 -8.57 -2.78 -10.17
C ALA A 2 -8.93 -1.29 -10.15
N TYR A 3 -8.16 -0.48 -9.43
CA TYR A 3 -8.22 0.96 -9.59
C TYR A 3 -7.55 1.34 -10.91
N ASN A 4 -8.25 2.09 -11.76
CA ASN A 4 -7.76 2.52 -13.08
C ASN A 4 -7.19 1.38 -13.95
N ASN A 5 -7.82 0.20 -13.91
CA ASN A 5 -7.45 -0.98 -14.70
C ASN A 5 -6.02 -1.51 -14.46
N GLN A 6 -5.43 -1.22 -13.31
CA GLN A 6 -4.13 -1.74 -12.92
C GLN A 6 -4.16 -2.34 -11.50
N VAL A 7 -3.34 -3.38 -11.30
CA VAL A 7 -3.04 -3.93 -9.98
C VAL A 7 -1.52 -4.01 -9.80
N PRO A 8 -0.94 -3.37 -8.77
CA PRO A 8 -1.60 -2.50 -7.80
C PRO A 8 -2.25 -1.27 -8.45
N GLY A 9 -3.19 -0.65 -7.76
CA GLY A 9 -3.73 0.65 -8.12
C GLY A 9 -2.63 1.71 -8.28
N PRO A 10 -2.90 2.84 -8.95
CA PRO A 10 -1.92 3.89 -9.15
C PRO A 10 -1.36 4.38 -7.81
N THR A 11 -0.04 4.57 -7.73
CA THR A 11 0.56 5.24 -6.58
C THR A 11 0.07 6.68 -6.54
N LEU A 12 -0.62 7.06 -5.47
CA LEU A 12 -0.97 8.44 -5.21
C LEU A 12 0.18 9.07 -4.43
N ARG A 13 0.71 10.19 -4.91
CA ARG A 13 1.78 10.94 -4.24
C ARG A 13 1.36 12.39 -4.09
N VAL A 14 1.34 12.87 -2.86
CA VAL A 14 0.94 14.23 -2.49
C VAL A 14 1.92 14.76 -1.45
N THR A 15 1.82 16.05 -1.11
CA THR A 15 2.65 16.70 -0.10
C THR A 15 1.82 17.02 1.14
N GLU A 16 2.42 16.90 2.31
CA GLU A 16 1.85 17.41 3.55
C GLU A 16 1.44 18.88 3.40
N GLY A 17 0.23 19.21 3.84
CA GLY A 17 -0.41 20.52 3.66
C GLY A 17 -1.31 20.62 2.42
N ASP A 18 -1.23 19.68 1.47
CA ASP A 18 -2.10 19.69 0.30
C ASP A 18 -3.58 19.53 0.67
N ARG A 19 -4.46 20.22 -0.06
CA ARG A 19 -5.90 19.92 -0.08
C ARG A 19 -6.20 19.06 -1.29
N VAL A 20 -6.57 17.81 -1.06
CA VAL A 20 -6.78 16.82 -2.12
C VAL A 20 -8.26 16.60 -2.37
N ARG A 21 -8.62 16.38 -3.63
CA ARG A 21 -9.94 15.86 -4.03
C ARG A 21 -9.73 14.65 -4.94
N ILE A 22 -10.28 13.51 -4.56
CA ILE A 22 -10.21 12.25 -5.31
C ILE A 22 -11.63 11.81 -5.64
N ASN A 23 -11.95 11.77 -6.94
CA ASN A 23 -13.24 11.29 -7.43
C ASN A 23 -13.14 9.80 -7.74
N VAL A 24 -13.90 8.99 -7.03
CA VAL A 24 -13.97 7.54 -7.23
C VAL A 24 -15.28 7.21 -7.92
N THR A 25 -15.21 6.82 -9.19
CA THR A 25 -16.35 6.29 -9.94
C THR A 25 -16.36 4.77 -9.86
N ASN A 26 -17.40 4.20 -9.28
CA ASN A 26 -17.54 2.75 -9.17
C ASN A 26 -18.00 2.17 -10.53
N ARG A 27 -17.14 1.38 -11.16
CA ARG A 27 -17.45 0.63 -12.41
C ARG A 27 -17.57 -0.87 -12.17
N LEU A 28 -17.63 -1.32 -10.92
CA LEU A 28 -17.86 -2.70 -10.54
C LEU A 28 -19.36 -3.02 -10.62
N PRO A 29 -19.75 -4.30 -10.75
CA PRO A 29 -21.16 -4.72 -10.71
C PRO A 29 -21.75 -4.71 -9.29
N GLU A 30 -20.99 -4.29 -8.28
CA GLU A 30 -21.35 -4.27 -6.87
C GLU A 30 -20.85 -2.99 -6.19
N SER A 31 -21.29 -2.73 -4.96
CA SER A 31 -20.85 -1.56 -4.20
C SER A 31 -19.37 -1.65 -3.82
N THR A 32 -18.77 -0.49 -3.58
CA THR A 32 -17.40 -0.37 -3.07
C THR A 32 -17.28 0.91 -2.26
N THR A 33 -16.20 1.05 -1.50
CA THR A 33 -15.71 2.34 -1.00
C THR A 33 -14.19 2.40 -1.17
N VAL A 34 -13.56 3.50 -0.75
CA VAL A 34 -12.09 3.59 -0.63
C VAL A 34 -11.76 4.13 0.75
N HIS A 35 -10.91 3.40 1.48
CA HIS A 35 -10.33 3.82 2.74
C HIS A 35 -8.85 4.18 2.57
N TRP A 36 -8.44 5.26 3.24
CA TRP A 36 -7.09 5.80 3.19
C TRP A 36 -6.32 5.36 4.44
N HIS A 37 -5.75 4.16 4.36
CA HIS A 37 -5.20 3.46 5.51
C HIS A 37 -4.08 4.24 6.21
N GLY A 38 -4.27 4.53 7.50
CA GLY A 38 -3.32 5.26 8.34
C GLY A 38 -3.44 6.78 8.27
N MET A 39 -4.35 7.32 7.45
CA MET A 39 -4.58 8.76 7.36
C MET A 39 -5.48 9.28 8.49
N ILE A 40 -5.17 10.47 8.97
CA ILE A 40 -6.02 11.24 9.88
C ILE A 40 -6.90 12.15 9.03
N LEU A 41 -8.20 11.86 9.00
CA LEU A 41 -9.18 12.46 8.09
C LEU A 41 -10.44 12.88 8.88
N PRO A 42 -11.28 13.78 8.33
CA PRO A 42 -12.68 13.85 8.72
C PRO A 42 -13.36 12.49 8.55
N ASN A 43 -14.26 12.14 9.48
CA ASN A 43 -14.88 10.81 9.54
C ASN A 43 -15.55 10.44 8.21
N GLU A 44 -16.26 11.39 7.58
CA GLU A 44 -16.99 11.18 6.33
C GLU A 44 -16.07 10.86 5.13
N MET A 45 -14.77 11.13 5.24
CA MET A 45 -13.78 10.85 4.20
C MET A 45 -13.01 9.55 4.43
N ASP A 46 -13.30 8.84 5.52
CA ASP A 46 -12.51 7.69 5.97
C ASP A 46 -12.74 6.44 5.11
N GLY A 47 -13.95 6.20 4.61
CA GLY A 47 -14.20 5.12 3.65
C GLY A 47 -14.84 3.82 4.16
N PRO A 48 -14.87 3.46 5.46
CA PRO A 48 -15.63 2.29 5.92
C PRO A 48 -17.14 2.34 5.55
N ALA A 49 -17.55 1.42 4.68
CA ALA A 49 -18.94 1.29 4.24
C ALA A 49 -19.89 1.04 5.43
N GLU A 50 -21.04 1.73 5.42
CA GLU A 50 -22.09 1.66 6.44
C GLU A 50 -21.67 2.10 7.85
N ILE A 51 -20.43 2.57 8.02
CA ILE A 51 -19.90 3.09 9.28
C ILE A 51 -19.67 4.59 9.18
N THR A 52 -18.90 5.02 8.17
CA THR A 52 -18.55 6.44 7.99
C THR A 52 -19.20 7.05 6.76
N GLN A 53 -19.59 6.22 5.79
CA GLN A 53 -20.33 6.65 4.60
C GLN A 53 -21.23 5.53 4.06
N ALA A 54 -22.21 5.91 3.22
CA ALA A 54 -22.90 4.94 2.38
C ALA A 54 -21.95 4.36 1.32
N PRO A 55 -22.10 3.07 0.96
CA PRO A 55 -21.34 2.46 -0.13
C PRO A 55 -21.58 3.16 -1.47
N ILE A 56 -20.54 3.27 -2.30
CA ILE A 56 -20.65 3.83 -3.65
C ILE A 56 -21.29 2.75 -4.53
N LYS A 57 -22.51 2.97 -5.03
CA LYS A 57 -23.21 1.97 -5.84
C LYS A 57 -22.61 1.87 -7.25
N PRO A 58 -22.87 0.78 -7.99
CA PRO A 58 -22.47 0.66 -9.39
C PRO A 58 -22.89 1.88 -10.22
N GLY A 59 -21.93 2.47 -10.94
CA GLY A 59 -22.13 3.65 -11.77
C GLY A 59 -22.07 5.00 -11.04
N GLU A 60 -22.10 5.01 -9.71
CA GLU A 60 -22.04 6.25 -8.92
C GLU A 60 -20.60 6.74 -8.74
N THR A 61 -20.48 8.03 -8.39
CA THR A 61 -19.21 8.65 -8.05
C THR A 61 -19.28 9.29 -6.68
N TYR A 62 -18.25 9.07 -5.88
CA TYR A 62 -18.05 9.74 -4.59
C TYR A 62 -16.76 10.57 -4.64
N SER A 63 -16.81 11.78 -4.07
CA SER A 63 -15.67 12.69 -4.00
C SER A 63 -15.10 12.70 -2.58
N TYR A 64 -13.93 12.11 -2.39
CA TYR A 64 -13.17 12.23 -1.16
C TYR A 64 -12.39 13.54 -1.18
N GLU A 65 -12.61 14.42 -0.21
CA GLU A 65 -11.95 15.72 -0.15
C GLU A 65 -11.47 16.03 1.28
N TYR A 66 -10.16 16.17 1.45
CA TYR A 66 -9.55 16.37 2.76
C TYR A 66 -8.22 17.14 2.64
N SER A 67 -7.78 17.72 3.75
CA SER A 67 -6.44 18.30 3.87
C SER A 67 -5.48 17.27 4.44
N VAL A 68 -4.28 17.19 3.90
CA VAL A 68 -3.25 16.24 4.28
C VAL A 68 -2.42 16.81 5.43
N GLY A 69 -2.60 16.28 6.65
CA GLY A 69 -1.95 16.80 7.86
C GLY A 69 -0.70 16.05 8.33
N GLN A 70 -0.28 15.01 7.62
CA GLN A 70 0.83 14.13 7.99
C GLN A 70 1.63 13.74 6.74
N HIS A 71 2.88 13.27 6.92
CA HIS A 71 3.70 12.70 5.85
C HIS A 71 4.05 11.23 6.14
N GLY A 72 4.61 10.53 5.15
CA GLY A 72 5.06 9.14 5.29
C GLY A 72 4.57 8.20 4.18
N SER A 73 4.60 6.90 4.48
CA SER A 73 4.11 5.85 3.60
C SER A 73 2.79 5.32 4.12
N TYR A 74 1.79 5.25 3.26
CA TYR A 74 0.44 4.78 3.54
C TYR A 74 -0.02 3.98 2.32
N PHE A 75 -1.26 3.53 2.36
CA PHE A 75 -1.91 2.90 1.22
C PHE A 75 -3.40 3.16 1.26
N TYR A 76 -4.08 2.89 0.16
CA TYR A 76 -5.53 2.95 0.10
C TYR A 76 -6.05 1.60 -0.36
N HIS A 77 -7.23 1.23 0.10
CA HIS A 77 -7.89 -0.02 -0.28
C HIS A 77 -9.40 0.11 -0.16
N THR A 78 -10.14 -0.81 -0.77
CA THR A 78 -11.59 -0.87 -0.51
C THR A 78 -11.89 -1.16 0.96
N HIS A 79 -12.96 -0.55 1.48
CA HIS A 79 -13.47 -0.86 2.81
C HIS A 79 -14.95 -1.28 2.78
N ASP A 80 -15.32 -1.92 1.67
CA ASP A 80 -16.56 -2.65 1.46
C ASP A 80 -16.20 -4.04 0.91
N HIS A 81 -16.81 -5.11 1.43
CA HIS A 81 -16.46 -6.51 1.09
C HIS A 81 -14.93 -6.77 1.03
N VAL A 82 -14.21 -6.29 2.06
CA VAL A 82 -12.73 -6.17 2.07
C VAL A 82 -12.04 -7.51 1.80
N ASP A 83 -12.55 -8.54 2.45
CA ASP A 83 -12.14 -9.93 2.36
C ASP A 83 -12.01 -10.41 0.90
N ARG A 84 -12.94 -10.02 0.03
CA ARG A 84 -12.94 -10.34 -1.40
C ARG A 84 -12.31 -9.25 -2.25
N GLN A 85 -12.74 -8.01 -2.12
CA GLN A 85 -12.38 -6.94 -3.06
C GLN A 85 -10.92 -6.50 -2.94
N GLN A 86 -10.39 -6.38 -1.71
CA GLN A 86 -8.97 -6.06 -1.50
C GLN A 86 -8.10 -7.23 -1.97
N SER A 87 -8.46 -8.46 -1.60
CA SER A 87 -7.79 -9.69 -2.04
C SER A 87 -7.74 -9.83 -3.57
N LEU A 88 -8.71 -9.24 -4.28
CA LEU A 88 -8.76 -9.26 -5.75
C LEU A 88 -8.10 -8.06 -6.44
N GLY A 89 -7.49 -7.13 -5.70
CA GLY A 89 -6.67 -6.07 -6.28
C GLY A 89 -7.14 -4.63 -6.04
N LEU A 90 -8.19 -4.39 -5.23
CA LEU A 90 -8.56 -3.02 -4.83
C LEU A 90 -7.68 -2.49 -3.71
N TYR A 91 -6.42 -2.22 -4.04
CA TYR A 91 -5.47 -1.51 -3.19
C TYR A 91 -4.46 -0.72 -4.03
N GLY A 92 -3.79 0.26 -3.43
CA GLY A 92 -2.68 1.00 -4.05
C GLY A 92 -1.88 1.79 -3.01
N ALA A 93 -0.66 2.19 -3.33
CA ALA A 93 0.19 2.95 -2.42
C ALA A 93 -0.24 4.43 -2.34
N LEU A 94 -0.15 5.01 -1.15
CA LEU A 94 -0.33 6.43 -0.88
C LEU A 94 0.96 6.95 -0.23
N ILE A 95 1.70 7.80 -0.93
CA ILE A 95 2.95 8.38 -0.44
C ILE A 95 2.70 9.85 -0.16
N ILE A 96 3.09 10.30 1.01
CA ILE A 96 3.00 11.71 1.37
C ILE A 96 4.40 12.23 1.67
N ASP A 97 4.85 13.16 0.83
CA ASP A 97 6.11 13.85 1.05
C ASP A 97 5.96 14.89 2.17
N PRO A 98 6.97 15.05 3.04
CA PRO A 98 6.94 16.10 4.05
C PRO A 98 6.97 17.49 3.40
N SER A 99 6.28 18.44 4.03
CA SER A 99 6.27 19.84 3.60
C SER A 99 7.65 20.49 3.72
N ASN A 100 8.42 20.07 4.73
CA ASN A 100 9.81 20.44 4.93
C ASN A 100 10.74 19.28 4.51
N PRO A 101 11.58 19.47 3.47
CA PRO A 101 12.48 18.43 2.98
C PRO A 101 13.47 17.87 4.02
N ALA A 102 13.76 18.62 5.09
CA ALA A 102 14.63 18.16 6.17
C ALA A 102 14.01 17.02 7.01
N ASP A 103 12.69 16.84 6.92
CA ASP A 103 11.96 15.77 7.61
C ASP A 103 11.88 14.48 6.76
N ASP A 104 12.34 14.50 5.50
CA ASP A 104 12.41 13.29 4.68
C ASP A 104 13.65 12.44 5.02
N ILE A 105 13.55 11.14 4.73
CA ILE A 105 14.63 10.18 4.91
C ILE A 105 15.51 10.23 3.65
N PRO A 106 16.75 10.73 3.72
CA PRO A 106 17.54 11.13 2.55
C PRO A 106 18.11 9.93 1.79
N ALA A 107 17.74 9.75 0.52
CA ALA A 107 18.22 8.65 -0.32
C ALA A 107 18.56 9.10 -1.75
N ASP A 108 19.49 8.42 -2.42
CA ASP A 108 19.74 8.63 -3.85
C ASP A 108 18.61 8.06 -4.72
N LEU A 109 18.00 6.97 -4.29
CA LEU A 109 16.96 6.24 -4.99
C LEU A 109 15.80 5.91 -4.04
N GLU A 110 14.58 5.90 -4.56
CA GLU A 110 13.38 5.43 -3.85
C GLU A 110 12.71 4.31 -4.64
N TYR A 111 12.27 3.25 -3.95
CA TYR A 111 11.52 2.15 -4.54
C TYR A 111 10.41 1.67 -3.60
N THR A 112 9.19 1.61 -4.11
CA THR A 112 8.03 1.11 -3.36
C THR A 112 7.76 -0.34 -3.71
N VAL A 113 7.57 -1.16 -2.68
CA VAL A 113 7.29 -2.59 -2.72
C VAL A 113 5.91 -2.81 -2.10
N GLN A 114 4.90 -2.97 -2.96
CA GLN A 114 3.56 -3.40 -2.54
C GLN A 114 3.47 -4.92 -2.57
N LEU A 115 3.14 -5.50 -1.42
CA LEU A 115 3.07 -6.93 -1.18
C LEU A 115 1.62 -7.40 -1.25
N GLN A 116 1.38 -8.40 -2.08
CA GLN A 116 0.06 -9.03 -2.23
C GLN A 116 0.18 -10.54 -2.41
N GLU A 117 -0.91 -11.21 -2.05
CA GLU A 117 -1.10 -12.63 -2.19
C GLU A 117 -2.40 -12.97 -2.91
N TRP A 118 -2.46 -14.19 -3.40
CA TRP A 118 -3.55 -14.68 -4.23
C TRP A 118 -3.77 -16.16 -3.99
N LEU A 119 -5.01 -16.61 -4.20
CA LEU A 119 -5.31 -18.01 -4.40
C LEU A 119 -5.38 -18.29 -5.90
N LYS A 120 -4.41 -19.01 -6.43
CA LYS A 120 -4.37 -19.44 -7.82
C LYS A 120 -4.81 -20.89 -7.93
N ARG A 121 -5.80 -21.16 -8.79
CA ARG A 121 -6.19 -22.52 -9.19
C ARG A 121 -6.16 -22.57 -10.71
N GLU A 122 -5.32 -23.44 -11.25
CA GLU A 122 -5.08 -23.52 -12.70
C GLU A 122 -4.65 -22.16 -13.27
N TRP A 123 -5.40 -21.61 -14.24
CA TRP A 123 -5.17 -20.30 -14.87
C TRP A 123 -6.02 -19.17 -14.25
N LEU A 124 -6.74 -19.43 -13.17
CA LEU A 124 -7.64 -18.47 -12.53
C LEU A 124 -7.12 -18.01 -11.17
N THR A 125 -7.43 -16.76 -10.85
CA THR A 125 -7.10 -16.12 -9.58
C THR A 125 -8.39 -15.89 -8.78
N TYR A 126 -8.34 -16.24 -7.50
CA TYR A 126 -9.43 -16.18 -6.53
C TYR A 126 -9.00 -15.33 -5.32
N PRO A 127 -9.95 -14.74 -4.58
CA PRO A 127 -9.61 -14.08 -3.31
C PRO A 127 -9.04 -15.10 -2.31
N SER A 128 -8.03 -14.68 -1.55
CA SER A 128 -7.51 -15.46 -0.42
C SER A 128 -8.45 -15.26 0.77
N MET A 129 -9.24 -16.29 1.08
CA MET A 129 -10.30 -16.28 2.10
C MET A 129 -10.06 -17.43 3.09
N PRO A 130 -9.26 -17.23 4.15
CA PRO A 130 -8.87 -18.31 5.06
C PRO A 130 -10.07 -18.94 5.77
N MET A 131 -11.10 -18.16 6.10
CA MET A 131 -12.33 -18.67 6.71
C MET A 131 -13.11 -19.63 5.79
N GLU A 132 -12.91 -19.54 4.48
CA GLU A 132 -13.49 -20.45 3.48
C GLU A 132 -12.50 -21.56 3.04
N GLY A 133 -11.35 -21.68 3.74
CA GLY A 133 -10.28 -22.62 3.38
C GLY A 133 -9.47 -22.19 2.15
N GLY A 134 -9.66 -20.96 1.67
CA GLY A 134 -8.95 -20.39 0.52
C GLY A 134 -7.63 -19.75 0.91
N PHE A 135 -6.64 -20.53 1.34
CA PHE A 135 -5.31 -20.01 1.69
C PHE A 135 -4.52 -19.53 0.46
N PRO A 136 -3.66 -18.50 0.59
CA PRO A 136 -2.88 -18.01 -0.53
C PRO A 136 -1.82 -19.03 -0.93
N ASN A 137 -1.62 -19.20 -2.24
CA ASN A 137 -0.58 -20.06 -2.81
C ASN A 137 0.23 -19.38 -3.92
N PHE A 138 -0.03 -18.10 -4.18
CA PHE A 138 0.63 -17.32 -5.20
C PHE A 138 0.89 -15.91 -4.66
N PHE A 139 2.10 -15.41 -4.85
CA PHE A 139 2.57 -14.17 -4.21
C PHE A 139 3.17 -13.23 -5.24
N THR A 140 2.94 -11.94 -5.04
CA THR A 140 3.39 -10.91 -5.96
C THR A 140 4.01 -9.73 -5.23
N ILE A 141 5.02 -9.14 -5.88
CA ILE A 141 5.58 -7.83 -5.56
C ILE A 141 5.19 -6.89 -6.70
N ASN A 142 4.53 -5.78 -6.37
CA ASN A 142 4.06 -4.80 -7.36
C ASN A 142 3.25 -5.44 -8.50
N GLY A 143 2.40 -6.42 -8.15
CA GLY A 143 1.49 -7.09 -9.10
C GLY A 143 2.13 -8.20 -9.94
N LYS A 144 3.43 -8.47 -9.78
CA LYS A 144 4.16 -9.48 -10.56
C LYS A 144 4.75 -10.56 -9.65
N SER A 145 4.80 -11.79 -10.16
CA SER A 145 5.55 -12.88 -9.53
C SER A 145 6.86 -13.11 -10.28
N TYR A 146 7.88 -13.61 -9.59
CA TYR A 146 9.15 -13.95 -10.24
C TYR A 146 8.91 -14.95 -11.39
N PRO A 147 9.54 -14.79 -12.56
CA PRO A 147 10.65 -13.89 -12.90
C PRO A 147 10.25 -12.51 -13.45
N GLU A 148 8.96 -12.17 -13.48
CA GLU A 148 8.48 -10.93 -14.10
C GLU A 148 8.68 -9.68 -13.23
N THR A 149 9.02 -9.86 -11.95
CA THR A 149 9.33 -8.79 -11.00
C THR A 149 10.44 -7.87 -11.50
N ASP A 150 10.34 -6.59 -11.17
CA ASP A 150 11.35 -5.61 -11.58
C ASP A 150 12.68 -5.86 -10.86
N THR A 151 13.78 -5.44 -11.49
CA THR A 151 15.12 -5.46 -10.89
C THR A 151 15.56 -4.04 -10.55
N ILE A 152 15.92 -3.80 -9.29
CA ILE A 152 16.45 -2.51 -8.84
C ILE A 152 17.96 -2.50 -9.08
N ARG A 153 18.44 -1.61 -9.95
CA ARG A 153 19.87 -1.44 -10.23
C ARG A 153 20.40 -0.27 -9.40
N ILE A 154 21.45 -0.53 -8.62
CA ILE A 154 22.10 0.44 -7.75
C ILE A 154 23.62 0.43 -8.00
N LYS A 155 24.26 1.59 -7.89
CA LYS A 155 25.73 1.72 -7.95
C LYS A 155 26.35 1.56 -6.56
N VAL A 156 27.60 1.14 -6.49
CA VAL A 156 28.35 1.12 -5.23
C VAL A 156 28.40 2.54 -4.66
N GLY A 157 28.14 2.66 -3.35
CA GLY A 157 28.05 3.94 -2.65
C GLY A 157 26.69 4.63 -2.75
N GLN A 158 25.76 4.13 -3.57
CA GLN A 158 24.42 4.68 -3.63
C GLN A 158 23.51 4.19 -2.51
N THR A 159 22.54 5.04 -2.27
CA THR A 159 21.63 5.02 -1.15
C THR A 159 20.20 4.72 -1.65
N LEU A 160 19.61 3.55 -1.30
CA LEU A 160 18.22 3.18 -1.62
C LEU A 160 17.21 3.24 -0.46
N LYS A 161 16.19 4.09 -0.61
CA LYS A 161 14.94 4.10 0.16
C LYS A 161 13.95 3.06 -0.34
N VAL A 162 13.75 2.01 0.43
CA VAL A 162 12.74 1.00 0.14
C VAL A 162 11.51 1.25 0.99
N ARG A 163 10.35 1.41 0.35
CA ARG A 163 9.06 1.51 1.03
C ARG A 163 8.31 0.21 0.92
N PHE A 164 8.19 -0.56 2.01
CA PHE A 164 7.35 -1.75 2.00
C PHE A 164 5.92 -1.35 2.35
N VAL A 165 4.94 -1.91 1.63
CA VAL A 165 3.51 -1.67 1.85
C VAL A 165 2.81 -3.03 1.85
N GLY A 166 2.27 -3.42 3.00
CA GLY A 166 1.52 -4.66 3.19
C GLY A 166 0.05 -4.50 2.81
N SER A 167 -0.25 -4.60 1.51
CA SER A 167 -1.63 -4.51 0.99
C SER A 167 -2.41 -5.84 1.05
N HIS A 168 -1.77 -6.90 1.53
CA HIS A 168 -2.33 -8.23 1.71
C HIS A 168 -3.29 -8.30 2.91
N THR A 169 -4.13 -9.33 2.90
CA THR A 169 -5.20 -9.53 3.90
C THR A 169 -4.86 -10.62 4.92
N THR A 170 -3.92 -11.52 4.61
CA THR A 170 -3.74 -12.76 5.38
C THR A 170 -2.28 -13.12 5.69
N ALA A 171 -1.41 -13.36 4.71
CA ALA A 171 -0.06 -13.88 4.99
C ALA A 171 0.90 -12.79 5.42
N ILE A 172 1.78 -13.15 6.34
CA ILE A 172 2.89 -12.29 6.75
C ILE A 172 4.02 -12.45 5.74
N HIS A 173 4.58 -11.32 5.28
CA HIS A 173 5.68 -11.32 4.33
C HIS A 173 7.01 -10.96 5.02
N PRO A 174 7.86 -11.95 5.35
CA PRO A 174 9.22 -11.68 5.81
C PRO A 174 10.09 -11.25 4.62
N MET A 175 10.47 -9.98 4.61
CA MET A 175 11.29 -9.38 3.57
C MET A 175 12.76 -9.41 3.97
N HIS A 176 13.58 -10.03 3.12
CA HIS A 176 15.03 -10.10 3.26
C HIS A 176 15.70 -9.48 2.03
N ILE A 177 16.66 -8.57 2.25
CA ILE A 177 17.45 -7.94 1.19
C ILE A 177 18.87 -8.48 1.27
N HIS A 178 19.33 -9.14 0.21
CA HIS A 178 20.70 -9.63 0.10
C HIS A 178 21.68 -8.46 -0.13
N GLY A 179 22.93 -8.63 0.30
CA GLY A 179 24.01 -7.65 0.05
C GLY A 179 24.40 -6.76 1.25
N GLY A 180 23.75 -6.91 2.40
CA GLY A 180 24.17 -6.29 3.66
C GLY A 180 23.01 -6.01 4.61
N PRO A 181 23.30 -5.64 5.87
CA PRO A 181 22.25 -5.29 6.82
C PRO A 181 21.58 -3.96 6.42
N PHE A 182 20.31 -3.81 6.79
CA PHE A 182 19.54 -2.59 6.54
C PHE A 182 19.06 -1.93 7.83
N GLN A 183 18.62 -0.68 7.73
CA GLN A 183 18.06 0.06 8.87
C GLN A 183 16.59 0.33 8.61
N VAL A 184 15.75 0.09 9.63
CA VAL A 184 14.34 0.50 9.63
C VAL A 184 14.30 1.95 10.07
N ALA A 185 13.94 2.85 9.16
CA ALA A 185 13.93 4.29 9.43
C ALA A 185 12.52 4.82 9.75
N ALA A 186 11.47 4.17 9.26
CA ALA A 186 10.07 4.48 9.61
C ALA A 186 9.20 3.23 9.67
N VAL A 187 8.11 3.31 10.44
CA VAL A 187 7.05 2.30 10.55
C VAL A 187 5.70 3.03 10.55
N ASP A 188 4.77 2.59 9.71
CA ASP A 188 3.41 3.11 9.58
C ASP A 188 3.38 4.65 9.41
N GLY A 189 4.26 5.13 8.53
CA GLY A 189 4.41 6.57 8.25
C GLY A 189 5.20 7.37 9.30
N ILE A 190 5.52 6.79 10.45
CA ILE A 190 6.22 7.48 11.54
C ILE A 190 7.72 7.20 11.51
N THR A 191 8.51 8.27 11.33
CA THR A 191 9.97 8.22 11.39
C THR A 191 10.44 7.84 12.80
N ARG A 192 11.42 6.93 12.87
CA ARG A 192 11.98 6.43 14.11
C ARG A 192 13.38 6.99 14.34
N ALA A 193 13.73 7.18 15.61
CA ALA A 193 15.12 7.41 16.00
C ALA A 193 16.01 6.26 15.48
N ALA A 194 17.24 6.58 15.11
CA ALA A 194 18.16 5.62 14.50
C ALA A 194 18.33 4.36 15.38
N GLY A 195 17.80 3.23 14.89
CA GLY A 195 17.82 1.94 15.57
C GLY A 195 18.97 1.03 15.10
N LYS A 196 19.08 -0.14 15.73
CA LYS A 196 20.03 -1.18 15.31
C LYS A 196 19.72 -1.66 13.88
N LYS A 197 20.79 -1.99 13.13
CA LYS A 197 20.66 -2.60 11.80
C LYS A 197 20.05 -3.99 11.92
N SER A 198 19.20 -4.34 10.95
CA SER A 198 18.41 -5.57 10.88
C SER A 198 18.76 -6.36 9.61
N ALA A 199 18.59 -7.69 9.66
CA ALA A 199 18.78 -8.57 8.52
C ALA A 199 17.45 -8.85 7.77
N ALA A 200 16.31 -8.70 8.43
CA ALA A 200 14.98 -8.96 7.86
C ALA A 200 13.93 -8.01 8.47
N ALA A 201 12.84 -7.78 7.74
CA ALA A 201 11.70 -6.97 8.15
C ALA A 201 10.44 -7.79 7.94
N ILE A 202 9.50 -7.72 8.87
CA ILE A 202 8.25 -8.46 8.82
C ILE A 202 7.17 -7.46 8.41
N ALA A 203 6.63 -7.60 7.20
CA ALA A 203 5.44 -6.86 6.80
C ALA A 203 4.20 -7.64 7.26
N TRP A 204 3.46 -7.04 8.19
CA TRP A 204 2.14 -7.49 8.62
C TRP A 204 1.07 -6.94 7.69
N PRO A 205 -0.13 -7.57 7.65
CA PRO A 205 -1.29 -6.96 7.01
C PRO A 205 -1.45 -5.53 7.52
N ALA A 206 -1.71 -4.59 6.61
CA ALA A 206 -1.91 -3.18 6.91
C ALA A 206 -0.68 -2.36 7.42
N SER A 207 0.55 -2.88 7.30
CA SER A 207 1.76 -2.12 7.70
C SER A 207 2.50 -1.43 6.55
N SER A 208 3.18 -0.31 6.82
CA SER A 208 4.05 0.40 5.86
C SER A 208 5.42 0.80 6.44
N TRP A 209 6.44 0.96 5.57
CA TRP A 209 7.84 1.18 6.00
C TRP A 209 8.57 2.09 5.00
N ALA A 210 9.67 2.76 5.38
CA ALA A 210 10.58 3.48 4.48
C ALA A 210 12.05 3.36 4.97
N ARG A 211 13.04 3.31 4.07
CA ARG A 211 14.50 3.26 4.39
C ARG A 211 15.23 4.46 3.78
N SER A 212 16.43 4.83 4.19
CA SER A 212 17.38 5.52 3.29
C SER A 212 18.82 5.16 3.69
N PRO A 213 19.80 5.27 2.79
CA PRO A 213 21.23 5.18 3.18
C PRO A 213 22.05 6.49 3.22
N SER A 214 23.26 6.34 3.76
CA SER A 214 24.45 7.19 3.60
C SER A 214 25.48 6.44 2.77
#